data_AF-A0A4Q3YJ69-F1
#
_entry.id   AF-A0A4Q3YJ69-F1
#
_cell.length_a   1.000
_cell.length_b   1.000
_cell.length_c   1.000
_cell.angle_alpha   90.00
_cell.angle_beta   90.00
_cell.angle_gamma   90.00
#
_symmetry.space_group_name_H-M   'P 1'
#
loop_
_entity.id
_entity.type
_entity.pdbx_description
1 polymer ?
#
loop_
_entity_poly.entity_id
_entity_poly.type
_entity_poly.pdbx_seq_one_letter_code
_entity_poly.pdbx_strand_id
1 'polypeptide(L)'
;MRLTHLFCAATAMLGIGAAHAATLVGYAQLPAATFIAGPTSGQFGIGSNGYNGPFLNQQPVQGFSSIISNGRGGYTVLSDNGFGTQGNSADALLLVHDINIDWRTAAGGSGQVFRNTSTALSDPNRRLGFTIQADKTNYYDGAIPVDPAIRANRLLTGADLDTESFRRANDGSYYFGDEFGPFVVHT
;
A
#
# COMPACT_ATOMS: atom_id res chain seq x y z
N MET A 1 -67.73 -13.97 41.70
CA MET A 1 -66.81 -13.93 40.55
C MET A 1 -65.88 -12.72 40.72
N ARG A 2 -64.72 -12.91 41.35
CA ARG A 2 -63.65 -11.91 41.43
C ARG A 2 -62.42 -12.53 40.80
N LEU A 3 -61.97 -11.95 39.69
CA LEU A 3 -60.82 -12.40 38.92
C LEU A 3 -59.61 -11.62 39.42
N THR A 4 -58.68 -12.30 40.07
CA THR A 4 -57.38 -11.73 40.47
C THR A 4 -56.37 -12.12 39.40
N HIS A 5 -55.97 -11.19 38.53
CA HIS A 5 -54.88 -11.42 37.58
C HIS A 5 -53.55 -11.11 38.25
N LEU A 6 -52.74 -12.16 38.42
CA LEU A 6 -51.35 -12.05 38.84
C LEU A 6 -50.50 -11.76 37.59
N PHE A 7 -50.02 -10.54 37.44
CA PHE A 7 -49.02 -10.21 36.43
C PHE A 7 -47.64 -10.63 36.93
N CYS A 8 -47.04 -11.63 36.30
CA CYS A 8 -45.64 -12.00 36.50
C CYS A 8 -44.81 -11.22 35.48
N ALA A 9 -44.09 -10.20 35.92
CA ALA A 9 -43.14 -9.49 35.07
C ALA A 9 -41.83 -10.28 35.03
N ALA A 10 -41.54 -10.92 33.89
CA ALA A 10 -40.24 -11.52 33.63
C ALA A 10 -39.28 -10.43 33.16
N THR A 11 -38.35 -10.03 34.02
CA THR A 11 -37.26 -9.12 33.67
C THR A 11 -36.21 -9.90 32.89
N ALA A 12 -36.14 -9.69 31.57
CA ALA A 12 -35.03 -10.17 30.76
C ALA A 12 -33.79 -9.33 31.07
N MET A 13 -32.81 -9.90 31.81
CA MET A 13 -31.49 -9.29 31.93
C MET A 13 -30.74 -9.48 30.60
N LEU A 14 -30.63 -8.41 29.82
CA LEU A 14 -29.68 -8.32 28.73
C LEU A 14 -28.26 -8.33 29.32
N GLY A 15 -27.58 -9.48 29.22
CA GLY A 15 -26.16 -9.58 29.53
C GLY A 15 -25.36 -8.79 28.49
N ILE A 16 -24.98 -7.56 28.81
CA ILE A 16 -24.00 -6.80 28.04
C ILE A 16 -22.65 -7.46 28.33
N GLY A 17 -22.15 -8.26 27.39
CA GLY A 17 -20.79 -8.80 27.48
C GLY A 17 -19.80 -7.65 27.57
N ALA A 18 -18.86 -7.73 28.52
CA ALA A 18 -17.80 -6.74 28.66
C ALA A 18 -17.02 -6.64 27.34
N ALA A 19 -16.91 -5.43 26.79
CA ALA A 19 -16.04 -5.18 25.65
C ALA A 19 -14.60 -5.48 26.08
N HIS A 20 -13.95 -6.44 25.44
CA HIS A 20 -12.51 -6.64 25.61
C HIS A 20 -11.79 -5.41 25.04
N ALA A 21 -11.10 -4.67 25.89
CA ALA A 21 -10.21 -3.61 25.44
C ALA A 21 -9.05 -4.22 24.66
N ALA A 22 -8.80 -3.74 23.44
CA ALA A 22 -7.60 -4.11 22.70
C ALA A 22 -6.37 -3.45 23.36
N THR A 23 -5.32 -4.23 23.60
CA THR A 23 -4.05 -3.75 24.14
C THR A 23 -3.01 -3.71 23.04
N LEU A 24 -2.33 -2.57 22.87
CA LEU A 24 -1.16 -2.48 22.00
C LEU A 24 -0.02 -3.31 22.59
N VAL A 25 0.29 -4.45 21.97
CA VAL A 25 1.36 -5.36 22.42
C VAL A 25 2.73 -5.00 21.83
N GLY A 26 2.76 -4.22 20.76
CA GLY A 26 3.97 -3.65 20.19
C GLY A 26 3.71 -2.80 18.96
N TYR A 27 4.71 -2.01 18.57
CA TYR A 27 4.66 -1.14 17.40
C TYR A 27 6.03 -1.02 16.72
N ALA A 28 6.00 -0.56 15.47
CA ALA A 28 7.18 -0.06 14.80
C ALA A 28 6.78 1.11 13.90
N GLN A 29 7.73 1.97 13.56
CA GLN A 29 7.50 3.17 12.77
C GLN A 29 8.52 3.24 11.63
N LEU A 30 8.00 3.47 10.43
CA LEU A 30 8.77 3.93 9.28
C LEU A 30 8.67 5.46 9.23
N PRO A 31 9.78 6.22 9.22
CA PRO A 31 9.71 7.67 9.05
C PRO A 31 9.04 8.05 7.72
N ALA A 32 8.18 9.05 7.73
CA ALA A 32 7.49 9.51 6.51
C ALA A 32 8.47 10.01 5.43
N ALA A 33 9.62 10.56 5.83
CA ALA A 33 10.69 10.99 4.92
C ALA A 33 11.61 9.82 4.50
N THR A 34 11.05 8.64 4.21
CA THR A 34 11.85 7.50 3.73
C THR A 34 11.74 7.39 2.22
N PHE A 35 12.88 7.57 1.53
CA PHE A 35 12.96 7.52 0.09
C PHE A 35 13.95 6.46 -0.39
N ILE A 36 13.75 5.98 -1.61
CA ILE A 36 14.76 5.26 -2.39
C ILE A 36 15.16 6.11 -3.60
N ALA A 37 16.35 5.84 -4.16
CA ALA A 37 16.75 6.41 -5.43
C ALA A 37 15.85 5.88 -6.56
N GLY A 38 15.52 6.73 -7.52
CA GLY A 38 14.70 6.36 -8.68
C GLY A 38 14.38 7.57 -9.56
N PRO A 39 13.45 7.44 -10.52
CA PRO A 39 12.86 8.57 -11.23
C PRO A 39 12.32 9.63 -10.26
N THR A 40 12.27 10.89 -10.70
CA THR A 40 11.60 11.95 -9.95
C THR A 40 10.10 11.64 -9.81
N SER A 41 9.55 11.80 -8.61
CA SER A 41 8.12 11.59 -8.31
C SER A 41 7.44 12.87 -7.79
N GLY A 42 6.11 12.88 -7.81
CA GLY A 42 5.33 13.93 -7.19
C GLY A 42 5.26 15.22 -8.02
N GLN A 43 5.47 15.14 -9.33
CA GLN A 43 5.47 16.31 -10.21
C GLN A 43 4.05 16.83 -10.49
N PHE A 44 3.02 16.06 -10.16
CA PHE A 44 1.61 16.33 -10.48
C PHE A 44 0.82 16.92 -9.31
N GLY A 45 1.48 17.75 -8.49
CA GLY A 45 0.81 18.50 -7.42
C GLY A 45 0.56 17.68 -6.16
N ILE A 46 1.64 17.33 -5.47
CA ILE A 46 1.57 16.70 -4.15
C ILE A 46 2.00 17.71 -3.07
N GLY A 47 1.26 17.72 -1.95
CA GLY A 47 1.50 18.68 -0.88
C GLY A 47 0.58 18.45 0.31
N SER A 48 1.08 17.82 1.37
CA SER A 48 0.36 17.69 2.65
C SER A 48 1.34 17.38 3.79
N ASN A 49 0.96 17.72 5.02
CA ASN A 49 1.71 17.39 6.24
C ASN A 49 3.20 17.79 6.21
N GLY A 50 3.55 18.89 5.52
CA GLY A 50 4.92 19.39 5.42
C GLY A 50 5.79 18.74 4.34
N TYR A 51 5.23 17.83 3.53
CA TYR A 51 5.90 17.21 2.39
C TYR A 51 5.32 17.75 1.09
N ASN A 52 6.16 18.37 0.26
CA ASN A 52 5.79 18.91 -1.05
C ASN A 52 6.74 18.35 -2.10
N GLY A 53 6.17 17.93 -3.22
CA GLY A 53 6.93 17.48 -4.38
C GLY A 53 7.46 18.66 -5.21
N PRO A 54 8.27 18.37 -6.24
CA PRO A 54 8.71 17.05 -6.64
C PRO A 54 9.83 16.49 -5.74
N PHE A 55 9.87 15.17 -5.57
CA PHE A 55 10.98 14.46 -4.93
C PHE A 55 12.02 14.09 -5.99
N LEU A 56 13.05 14.93 -6.12
CA LEU A 56 14.03 14.84 -7.19
C LEU A 56 14.85 13.54 -7.10
N ASN A 57 14.80 12.75 -8.19
CA ASN A 57 15.48 11.45 -8.31
C ASN A 57 15.16 10.48 -7.15
N GLN A 58 13.95 10.57 -6.62
CA GLN A 58 13.54 9.83 -5.43
C GLN A 58 12.11 9.31 -5.56
N GLN A 59 11.89 8.12 -5.02
CA GLN A 59 10.58 7.50 -4.85
C GLN A 59 10.30 7.30 -3.36
N PRO A 60 9.12 7.69 -2.86
CA PRO A 60 8.69 7.39 -1.50
C PRO A 60 8.64 5.88 -1.24
N VAL A 61 8.93 5.47 -0.01
CA VAL A 61 8.77 4.05 0.42
C VAL A 61 7.41 3.83 1.09
N GLN A 62 6.86 4.85 1.71
CA GLN A 62 5.61 4.79 2.46
C GLN A 62 4.37 4.75 1.57
N GLY A 63 3.22 4.41 2.18
CA GLY A 63 1.96 4.21 1.49
C GLY A 63 1.82 2.75 1.08
N PHE A 64 1.59 1.87 2.05
CA PHE A 64 1.44 0.44 1.79
C PHE A 64 -0.03 0.05 1.77
N SER A 65 -0.47 -0.60 0.70
CA SER A 65 -1.82 -1.15 0.57
C SER A 65 -1.91 -2.62 0.98
N SER A 66 -0.78 -3.34 1.01
CA SER A 66 -0.78 -4.77 1.35
C SER A 66 0.49 -5.26 2.03
N ILE A 67 0.37 -6.37 2.77
CA ILE A 67 1.45 -6.99 3.54
C ILE A 67 1.37 -8.52 3.55
N ILE A 68 2.51 -9.19 3.39
CA ILE A 68 2.70 -10.64 3.54
C ILE A 68 3.80 -10.86 4.58
N SER A 69 3.55 -11.71 5.58
CA SER A 69 4.59 -12.11 6.52
C SER A 69 5.50 -13.18 5.91
N ASN A 70 6.81 -12.97 6.01
CA ASN A 70 7.84 -13.94 5.65
C ASN A 70 8.39 -14.68 6.90
N GLY A 71 7.76 -14.49 8.06
CA GLY A 71 8.23 -15.01 9.33
C GLY A 71 9.45 -14.26 9.88
N ARG A 72 9.79 -14.49 11.15
CA ARG A 72 10.96 -13.92 11.84
C ARG A 72 11.07 -12.37 11.72
N GLY A 73 9.93 -11.67 11.73
CA GLY A 73 9.88 -10.22 11.60
C GLY A 73 10.14 -9.68 10.18
N GLY A 74 10.29 -10.56 9.19
CA GLY A 74 10.34 -10.18 7.78
C GLY A 74 8.96 -10.05 7.17
N TYR A 75 8.79 -9.07 6.30
CA TYR A 75 7.55 -8.81 5.57
C TYR A 75 7.86 -8.38 4.15
N THR A 76 6.98 -8.73 3.23
CA THR A 76 6.91 -8.11 1.91
C THR A 76 5.69 -7.18 1.93
N VAL A 77 5.88 -5.94 1.51
CA VAL A 77 4.82 -4.93 1.45
C VAL A 77 4.71 -4.37 0.04
N LEU A 78 3.50 -4.01 -0.35
CA LEU A 78 3.17 -3.43 -1.65
C LEU A 78 2.84 -1.96 -1.47
N SER A 79 3.41 -1.10 -2.30
CA SER A 79 2.99 0.29 -2.38
C SER A 79 1.57 0.41 -2.93
N ASP A 80 0.83 1.36 -2.40
CA ASP A 80 -0.39 1.90 -2.99
C ASP A 80 -0.04 2.63 -4.32
N ASN A 81 -1.02 3.25 -4.98
CA ASN A 81 -0.83 4.13 -6.13
C ASN A 81 0.08 5.35 -5.85
N GLY A 82 0.45 5.58 -4.59
CA GLY A 82 1.53 6.48 -4.21
C GLY A 82 1.05 7.84 -3.73
N PHE A 83 0.14 8.52 -4.45
CA PHE A 83 -0.31 9.88 -4.09
C PHE A 83 -1.83 10.05 -3.94
N GLY A 84 -2.57 8.93 -3.91
CA GLY A 84 -3.97 8.85 -3.50
C GLY A 84 -5.00 9.02 -4.62
N THR A 85 -4.60 9.46 -5.82
CA THR A 85 -5.46 9.44 -7.00
C THR A 85 -4.68 9.02 -8.23
N GLN A 86 -5.36 8.50 -9.25
CA GLN A 86 -4.73 8.25 -10.55
C GLN A 86 -4.07 9.51 -11.14
N GLY A 87 -4.73 10.67 -10.98
CA GLY A 87 -4.35 11.92 -11.64
C GLY A 87 -3.03 12.53 -11.15
N ASN A 88 -2.62 12.24 -9.91
CA ASN A 88 -1.37 12.74 -9.35
C ASN A 88 -0.27 11.68 -9.20
N SER A 89 -0.52 10.46 -9.68
CA SER A 89 0.34 9.27 -9.45
C SER A 89 1.09 8.78 -10.68
N ALA A 90 1.19 9.62 -11.72
CA ALA A 90 1.79 9.23 -13.01
C ALA A 90 3.28 8.88 -12.91
N ASP A 91 3.99 9.47 -11.95
CA ASP A 91 5.42 9.30 -11.71
C ASP A 91 5.74 8.62 -10.36
N ALA A 92 4.72 8.04 -9.72
CA ALA A 92 4.85 7.17 -8.55
C ALA A 92 5.07 5.73 -9.00
N LEU A 93 6.26 5.17 -8.81
CA LEU A 93 6.49 3.77 -9.14
C LEU A 93 5.67 2.86 -8.21
N LEU A 94 5.04 1.82 -8.78
CA LEU A 94 4.50 0.72 -7.99
C LEU A 94 5.63 -0.19 -7.55
N LEU A 95 5.80 -0.36 -6.25
CA LEU A 95 6.96 -0.99 -5.63
C LEU A 95 6.54 -2.11 -4.69
N VAL A 96 7.26 -3.22 -4.76
CA VAL A 96 7.26 -4.27 -3.74
C VAL A 96 8.52 -4.10 -2.90
N HIS A 97 8.37 -3.94 -1.59
CA HIS A 97 9.49 -3.81 -0.66
C HIS A 97 9.58 -5.03 0.24
N ASP A 98 10.79 -5.59 0.38
CA ASP A 98 11.07 -6.46 1.52
C ASP A 98 11.56 -5.61 2.69
N ILE A 99 10.92 -5.79 3.85
CA ILE A 99 11.23 -5.07 5.07
C ILE A 99 11.44 -6.05 6.23
N ASN A 100 12.26 -5.64 7.19
CA ASN A 100 12.33 -6.24 8.51
C ASN A 100 11.78 -5.27 9.54
N ILE A 101 11.04 -5.78 10.52
CA ILE A 101 10.51 -4.99 11.61
C ILE A 101 11.10 -5.49 12.92
N ASP A 102 11.77 -4.59 13.64
CA ASP A 102 12.13 -4.79 15.04
C ASP A 102 11.09 -4.12 15.94
N TRP A 103 10.18 -4.93 16.47
CA TRP A 103 9.03 -4.45 17.23
C TRP A 103 9.43 -3.87 18.58
N ARG A 104 9.00 -2.64 18.87
CA ARG A 104 8.99 -2.12 20.24
C ARG A 104 7.83 -2.80 20.98
N THR A 105 8.15 -3.54 22.03
CA THR A 105 7.22 -4.19 22.95
C THR A 105 7.51 -3.75 24.39
N ALA A 106 6.70 -4.21 25.34
CA ALA A 106 6.98 -4.04 26.77
C ALA A 106 8.32 -4.66 27.20
N ALA A 107 8.82 -5.66 26.46
CA ALA A 107 10.08 -6.35 26.75
C ALA A 107 11.32 -5.69 26.08
N GLY A 108 11.14 -4.65 25.25
CA GLY A 108 12.23 -4.01 24.51
C GLY A 108 12.00 -3.97 23.00
N GLY A 109 13.09 -3.85 22.22
CA GLY A 109 13.06 -3.65 20.77
C GLY A 109 13.07 -2.18 20.37
N SER A 110 13.57 -1.86 19.17
CA SER A 110 13.79 -0.49 18.72
C SER A 110 12.52 0.21 18.22
N GLY A 111 11.55 -0.55 17.71
CA GLY A 111 10.37 -0.01 17.02
C GLY A 111 10.71 0.50 15.62
N GLN A 112 11.76 -0.01 14.99
CA GLN A 112 12.21 0.43 13.67
C GLN A 112 11.77 -0.53 12.57
N VAL A 113 11.46 0.06 11.41
CA VAL A 113 11.27 -0.64 10.15
C VAL A 113 12.54 -0.46 9.30
N PHE A 114 13.10 -1.57 8.86
CA PHE A 114 14.28 -1.62 8.01
C PHE A 114 13.86 -2.06 6.61
N ARG A 115 14.06 -1.20 5.61
CA ARG A 115 13.84 -1.56 4.21
C ARG A 115 15.06 -2.28 3.65
N ASN A 116 14.90 -3.53 3.25
CA ASN A 116 15.95 -4.35 2.67
C ASN A 116 16.10 -4.06 1.17
N THR A 117 15.02 -4.30 0.42
CA THR A 117 14.98 -4.20 -1.04
C THR A 117 13.74 -3.45 -1.48
N SER A 118 13.75 -2.97 -2.72
CA SER A 118 12.58 -2.39 -3.37
C SER A 118 12.64 -2.75 -4.84
N THR A 119 11.57 -3.33 -5.35
CA THR A 119 11.47 -3.83 -6.71
C THR A 119 10.28 -3.18 -7.37
N ALA A 120 10.52 -2.42 -8.43
CA ALA A 120 9.45 -1.82 -9.21
C ALA A 120 8.70 -2.90 -10.00
N LEU A 121 7.38 -2.81 -10.02
CA LEU A 121 6.56 -3.61 -10.90
C LEU A 121 6.76 -3.16 -12.35
N SER A 122 6.66 -4.10 -13.28
CA SER A 122 6.85 -3.83 -14.70
C SER A 122 5.98 -4.75 -15.56
N ASP A 123 5.63 -4.28 -16.75
CA ASP A 123 4.97 -5.10 -17.78
C ASP A 123 5.84 -5.21 -19.04
N PRO A 124 7.02 -5.87 -18.96
CA PRO A 124 7.96 -5.94 -20.08
C PRO A 124 7.37 -6.68 -21.30
N ASN A 125 6.42 -7.58 -21.05
CA ASN A 125 5.83 -8.46 -22.06
C ASN A 125 4.45 -7.99 -22.56
N ARG A 126 4.00 -6.79 -22.18
CA ARG A 126 2.71 -6.21 -22.60
C ARG A 126 1.50 -7.08 -22.24
N ARG A 127 1.54 -7.76 -21.09
CA ARG A 127 0.48 -8.66 -20.62
C ARG A 127 -0.76 -7.92 -20.12
N LEU A 128 -0.64 -6.66 -19.72
CA LEU A 128 -1.79 -5.87 -19.25
C LEU A 128 -2.81 -5.60 -20.37
N GLY A 129 -2.37 -5.58 -21.63
CA GLY A 129 -3.27 -5.42 -22.78
C GLY A 129 -3.82 -4.00 -22.98
N PHE A 130 -3.38 -3.01 -22.19
CA PHE A 130 -3.70 -1.59 -22.34
C PHE A 130 -2.44 -0.72 -22.31
N THR A 131 -2.60 0.55 -22.70
CA THR A 131 -1.52 1.55 -22.73
C THR A 131 -1.19 2.01 -21.31
N ILE A 132 0.07 1.86 -20.90
CA ILE A 132 0.60 2.35 -19.60
C ILE A 132 1.44 3.63 -19.76
N GLN A 133 1.86 4.28 -18.67
CA GLN A 133 2.71 5.47 -18.72
C GLN A 133 4.00 5.23 -19.50
N ALA A 134 4.60 4.05 -19.35
CA ALA A 134 5.82 3.71 -20.06
C ALA A 134 5.67 3.67 -21.60
N ASP A 135 4.45 3.55 -22.13
CA ASP A 135 4.19 3.63 -23.58
C ASP A 135 4.17 5.07 -24.11
N LYS A 136 4.09 6.08 -23.22
CA LYS A 136 3.94 7.49 -23.61
C LYS A 136 5.29 8.19 -23.74
N THR A 137 5.30 9.27 -24.53
CA THR A 137 6.43 10.20 -24.59
C THR A 137 6.43 11.15 -23.40
N ASN A 138 5.25 11.65 -23.04
CA ASN A 138 5.01 12.54 -21.89
C ASN A 138 3.93 11.91 -20.99
N TYR A 139 3.96 12.22 -19.69
CA TYR A 139 2.88 11.85 -18.76
C TYR A 139 1.56 12.55 -19.15
N TYR A 140 0.48 12.33 -18.38
CA TYR A 140 -0.89 12.71 -18.73
C TYR A 140 -1.12 14.14 -19.23
N ASP A 141 -0.36 15.12 -18.73
CA ASP A 141 -0.50 16.53 -19.10
C ASP A 141 0.23 16.92 -20.39
N GLY A 142 1.02 16.01 -20.96
CA GLY A 142 1.80 16.23 -22.17
C GLY A 142 3.02 17.15 -22.00
N ALA A 143 3.23 17.75 -20.82
CA ALA A 143 4.28 18.74 -20.58
C ALA A 143 5.56 18.11 -20.03
N ILE A 144 5.43 17.04 -19.24
CA ILE A 144 6.55 16.37 -18.59
C ILE A 144 6.87 15.06 -19.33
N PRO A 145 8.09 14.90 -19.87
CA PRO A 145 8.52 13.64 -20.46
C PRO A 145 8.49 12.49 -19.45
N VAL A 146 8.03 11.31 -19.90
CA VAL A 146 8.11 10.10 -19.07
C VAL A 146 9.57 9.75 -18.83
N ASP A 147 9.93 9.42 -17.59
CA ASP A 147 11.31 9.14 -17.23
C ASP A 147 11.90 8.01 -18.10
N PRO A 148 13.13 8.16 -18.64
CA PRO A 148 13.74 7.15 -19.49
C PRO A 148 13.79 5.75 -18.88
N ALA A 149 13.99 5.63 -17.55
CA ALA A 149 14.03 4.33 -16.87
C ALA A 149 12.65 3.66 -16.84
N ILE A 150 11.58 4.44 -16.69
CA ILE A 150 10.19 3.95 -16.75
C ILE A 150 9.89 3.41 -18.15
N ARG A 151 10.23 4.19 -19.19
CA ARG A 151 10.01 3.79 -20.58
C ARG A 151 10.82 2.56 -20.97
N ALA A 152 12.11 2.54 -20.64
CA ALA A 152 13.03 1.47 -21.05
C ALA A 152 12.67 0.11 -20.45
N ASN A 153 12.19 0.08 -19.21
CA ASN A 153 11.89 -1.15 -18.49
C ASN A 153 10.39 -1.46 -18.40
N ARG A 154 9.54 -0.62 -19.02
CA ARG A 154 8.08 -0.70 -18.90
C ARG A 154 7.62 -0.76 -17.44
N LEU A 155 8.19 0.09 -16.60
CA LEU A 155 7.82 0.17 -15.19
C LEU A 155 6.38 0.66 -15.05
N LEU A 156 5.65 0.08 -14.10
CA LEU A 156 4.28 0.46 -13.80
C LEU A 156 4.26 1.58 -12.77
N THR A 157 3.34 2.52 -12.96
CA THR A 157 3.13 3.62 -12.02
C THR A 157 1.74 3.55 -11.40
N GLY A 158 1.54 4.28 -10.30
CA GLY A 158 0.24 4.32 -9.60
C GLY A 158 -0.89 4.92 -10.42
N ALA A 159 -0.59 5.40 -11.62
CA ALA A 159 -1.63 5.80 -12.54
C ALA A 159 -2.00 4.73 -13.58
N ASP A 160 -1.19 3.66 -13.68
CA ASP A 160 -1.47 2.50 -14.51
C ASP A 160 -2.34 1.47 -13.76
N LEU A 161 -2.09 1.29 -12.46
CA LEU A 161 -2.82 0.40 -11.56
C LEU A 161 -2.96 1.03 -10.17
N ASP A 162 -4.02 0.64 -9.47
CA ASP A 162 -4.33 0.98 -8.08
C ASP A 162 -4.31 -0.29 -7.23
N THR A 163 -3.11 -0.76 -6.90
CA THR A 163 -2.96 -2.09 -6.32
C THR A 163 -3.28 -2.09 -4.84
N GLU A 164 -4.33 -2.81 -4.45
CA GLU A 164 -4.86 -2.83 -3.07
C GLU A 164 -4.61 -4.15 -2.35
N SER A 165 -4.14 -5.16 -3.07
CA SER A 165 -3.82 -6.45 -2.47
C SER A 165 -2.80 -7.22 -3.29
N PHE A 166 -2.06 -8.11 -2.62
CA PHE A 166 -1.27 -9.11 -3.30
C PHE A 166 -1.15 -10.42 -2.54
N ARG A 167 -0.88 -11.49 -3.29
CA ARG A 167 -0.63 -12.84 -2.78
C ARG A 167 0.53 -13.48 -3.51
N ARG A 168 1.37 -14.17 -2.75
CA ARG A 168 2.46 -14.99 -3.29
C ARG A 168 1.91 -16.35 -3.73
N ALA A 169 2.17 -16.72 -4.97
CA ALA A 169 1.86 -18.02 -5.54
C ALA A 169 2.90 -19.08 -5.13
N ASN A 170 2.57 -20.35 -5.37
CA ASN A 170 3.43 -21.48 -5.00
C ASN A 170 4.78 -21.50 -5.74
N ASP A 171 4.82 -20.95 -6.96
CA ASP A 171 6.05 -20.81 -7.76
C ASP A 171 6.88 -19.57 -7.37
N GLY A 172 6.43 -18.81 -6.37
CA GLY A 172 7.08 -17.61 -5.85
C GLY A 172 6.70 -16.31 -6.56
N SER A 173 5.90 -16.36 -7.62
CA SER A 173 5.34 -15.18 -8.30
C SER A 173 4.25 -14.51 -7.46
N TYR A 174 3.77 -13.34 -7.91
CA TYR A 174 2.74 -12.58 -7.19
C TYR A 174 1.50 -12.34 -8.05
N TYR A 175 0.34 -12.45 -7.41
CA TYR A 175 -0.93 -11.93 -7.91
C TYR A 175 -1.26 -10.62 -7.21
N PHE A 176 -1.68 -9.61 -7.95
CA PHE A 176 -2.08 -8.30 -7.45
C PHE A 176 -3.57 -8.05 -7.75
N GLY A 177 -4.32 -7.61 -6.76
CA GLY A 177 -5.68 -7.10 -6.95
C GLY A 177 -5.64 -5.59 -7.16
N ASP A 178 -6.40 -5.12 -8.14
CA ASP A 178 -6.44 -3.73 -8.60
C ASP A 178 -7.82 -3.10 -8.33
N GLU A 179 -7.87 -1.81 -8.00
CA GLU A 179 -9.12 -1.06 -7.79
C GLU A 179 -9.60 -0.31 -9.05
N PHE A 180 -8.72 0.04 -10.00
CA PHE A 180 -9.11 0.73 -11.23
C PHE A 180 -9.93 -0.16 -12.19
N GLY A 181 -9.85 -1.49 -12.10
CA GLY A 181 -10.75 -2.41 -12.78
C GLY A 181 -10.86 -3.77 -12.09
N PRO A 182 -11.67 -4.72 -12.62
CA PRO A 182 -11.80 -6.07 -12.05
C PRO A 182 -10.58 -6.94 -12.41
N PHE A 183 -9.37 -6.42 -12.27
CA PHE A 183 -8.15 -7.08 -12.72
C PHE A 183 -7.48 -7.83 -11.57
N VAL A 184 -7.09 -9.07 -11.89
CA VAL A 184 -6.04 -9.77 -11.14
C VAL A 184 -4.82 -9.77 -12.04
N VAL A 185 -3.76 -9.11 -11.60
CA VAL A 185 -2.52 -8.95 -12.36
C VAL A 185 -1.50 -9.98 -11.89
N HIS A 186 -0.77 -10.60 -12.83
CA HIS A 186 0.30 -11.56 -12.56
C HIS A 186 1.56 -11.12 -13.30
N THR A 187 2.60 -10.77 -12.57
CA THR A 187 3.87 -10.25 -13.11
C THR A 187 5.06 -11.07 -12.63
#